data_AF-A0A547TCG3-F1
#
_entry.id   AF-A0A547TCG3-F1
#
_cell.length_a   1.000
_cell.length_b   1.000
_cell.length_c   1.000
_cell.angle_alpha   90.00
_cell.angle_beta   90.00
_cell.angle_gamma   90.00
#
_symmetry.space_group_name_H-M   'P 1'
#
loop_
_entity.id
_entity.type
_entity.pdbx_description
1 polymer ?
#
loop_
_entity_poly.entity_id
_entity_poly.type
_entity_poly.pdbx_seq_one_letter_code
_entity_poly.pdbx_strand_id
1 'polypeptide(L)'
;ALKEMADIVAQGKIPLLVGGTMLYFKALLEGLSPLPAADPVIRQQIELEAEKLGWQALHDQLQQIDPVSAQRIHPNDPQRLSRALEVYRISGKSLTELKLTKGEAIPYRLLQVAIAREERTELHRGIDLRLGKRVETRCEE
;
A
#
# COMPACT_ATOMS: atom_id res chain seq x y z
N ALA A 1 2.67 14.98 2.20
CA ALA A 1 3.89 14.78 3.03
C ALA A 1 5.06 15.60 2.48
N LEU A 2 5.55 15.34 1.26
CA LEU A 2 6.72 16.05 0.71
C LEU A 2 6.57 17.58 0.70
N LYS A 3 5.42 18.09 0.24
CA LYS A 3 5.10 19.53 0.27
C LYS A 3 5.21 20.10 1.69
N GLU A 4 4.49 19.50 2.64
CA GLU A 4 4.49 19.93 4.04
C GLU A 4 5.90 19.86 4.67
N MET A 5 6.69 18.84 4.33
CA MET A 5 8.08 18.72 4.80
C MET A 5 8.95 19.85 4.26
N ALA A 6 8.80 20.20 2.98
CA ALA A 6 9.50 21.31 2.37
C ALA A 6 9.14 22.65 3.05
N ASP A 7 7.85 22.87 3.31
CA ASP A 7 7.35 24.09 3.98
C ASP A 7 7.89 24.21 5.41
N ILE A 8 7.92 23.12 6.18
CA ILE A 8 8.47 23.09 7.54
C ILE A 8 9.97 23.36 7.54
N VAL A 9 10.71 22.76 6.60
CA VAL A 9 12.16 22.96 6.47
C VAL A 9 12.48 24.39 6.01
N ALA A 10 11.66 24.98 5.13
CA ALA A 10 11.78 26.37 4.73
C ALA A 10 11.61 27.35 5.92
N GLN A 11 10.88 26.93 6.97
CA GLN A 11 10.76 27.66 8.23
C GLN A 11 11.92 27.39 9.22
N GLY A 12 12.95 26.64 8.83
CA GLY A 12 14.08 26.28 9.70
C GLY A 12 13.73 25.24 10.77
N LYS A 13 12.63 24.50 10.61
CA LYS A 13 12.17 23.47 11.57
C LYS A 13 12.45 22.06 11.04
N ILE A 14 12.38 21.08 11.95
CA ILE A 14 12.55 19.65 11.62
C ILE A 14 11.17 18.99 11.52
N PRO A 15 10.78 18.42 10.36
CA PRO A 15 9.53 17.68 10.22
C PRO A 15 9.54 16.39 11.04
N LEU A 16 8.52 16.19 11.89
CA LEU A 16 8.31 14.94 12.63
C LEU A 16 7.06 14.23 12.10
N LEU A 17 7.26 13.10 11.42
CA LEU A 17 6.17 12.27 10.92
C LEU A 17 5.84 11.18 11.94
N VAL A 18 4.59 11.14 12.40
CA VAL A 18 4.10 10.17 13.40
C VAL A 18 2.92 9.40 12.82
N GLY A 19 2.93 8.07 12.92
CA GLY A 19 1.82 7.24 12.48
C GLY A 19 2.13 5.75 12.49
N GLY A 20 1.08 4.93 12.33
CA GLY A 20 1.20 3.47 12.28
C GLY A 20 1.16 2.86 10.87
N THR A 21 0.90 3.68 9.84
CA THR A 21 0.72 3.20 8.46
C THR A 21 2.07 3.04 7.76
N MET A 22 2.77 1.94 8.04
CA MET A 22 4.14 1.69 7.55
C MET A 22 4.27 1.72 6.02
N LEU A 23 3.21 1.38 5.28
CA LEU A 23 3.21 1.49 3.82
C LEU A 23 3.47 2.92 3.35
N TYR A 24 2.94 3.93 4.04
CA TYR A 24 3.12 5.33 3.67
C TYR A 24 4.54 5.80 3.97
N PHE A 25 5.12 5.35 5.09
CA PHE A 25 6.53 5.60 5.39
C PHE A 25 7.43 4.93 4.35
N LYS A 26 7.15 3.68 3.99
CA LYS A 26 7.90 2.97 2.95
C LYS A 26 7.85 3.71 1.61
N ALA A 27 6.65 4.12 1.20
CA ALA A 27 6.44 4.92 -0.01
C ALA A 27 7.22 6.25 0.02
N LEU A 28 7.28 6.91 1.17
CA LEU A 28 8.03 8.15 1.35
C LEU A 28 9.55 7.93 1.33
N LEU A 29 10.04 6.84 1.94
CA LEU A 29 11.46 6.55 2.07
C LEU A 29 12.08 6.02 0.78
N GLU A 30 11.42 5.05 0.15
CA GLU A 30 11.93 4.32 -1.01
C GLU A 30 11.46 4.93 -2.33
N GLY A 31 10.55 5.90 -2.27
CA GLY A 31 9.74 6.32 -3.41
C GLY A 31 8.75 5.23 -3.81
N LEU A 32 7.68 5.62 -4.51
CA LEU A 32 6.84 4.67 -5.23
C LEU A 32 7.31 4.62 -6.68
N SER A 33 7.47 3.42 -7.21
CA SER A 33 7.61 3.24 -8.66
C SER A 33 6.46 3.96 -9.37
N PRO A 34 6.72 4.66 -10.48
CA PRO A 34 5.70 5.38 -11.22
C PRO A 34 4.75 4.40 -11.90
N LEU A 35 3.79 3.89 -11.13
CA LEU A 35 2.74 3.02 -11.60
C LEU A 35 1.60 3.90 -12.12
N PRO A 36 0.89 3.47 -13.19
CA PRO A 36 -0.28 4.19 -13.66
C PRO A 36 -1.31 4.32 -12.55
N ALA A 37 -2.06 5.43 -12.55
CA ALA A 37 -3.19 5.61 -11.65
C ALA A 37 -4.20 4.47 -11.83
N ALA A 38 -5.00 4.23 -10.80
CA ALA A 38 -6.12 3.29 -10.91
C ALA A 38 -7.11 3.77 -11.98
N ASP A 39 -7.59 2.85 -12.81
CA ASP A 39 -8.61 3.12 -13.81
C ASP A 39 -9.88 2.33 -13.46
N PRO A 40 -10.96 3.00 -13.02
CA PRO A 40 -12.20 2.34 -12.63
C PRO A 40 -12.81 1.46 -13.73
N VAL A 41 -12.66 1.86 -15.00
CA VAL A 41 -13.25 1.13 -16.13
C VAL A 41 -12.53 -0.20 -16.32
N ILE A 42 -11.20 -0.19 -16.27
CA ILE A 42 -10.38 -1.40 -16.40
C ILE A 42 -10.60 -2.32 -15.20
N ARG A 43 -10.72 -1.76 -14.00
CA ARG A 43 -11.02 -2.56 -12.80
C ARG A 43 -12.36 -3.27 -12.92
N GLN A 44 -13.39 -2.58 -13.39
CA GLN A 44 -14.70 -3.17 -13.60
C GLN A 44 -14.66 -4.27 -14.67
N GLN A 45 -13.88 -4.09 -15.75
CA GLN A 45 -13.67 -5.14 -16.75
C GLN A 45 -13.02 -6.39 -16.16
N ILE A 46 -11.98 -6.22 -15.33
CA ILE A 46 -11.30 -7.34 -14.66
C ILE A 46 -12.26 -8.07 -13.71
N GLU A 47 -13.08 -7.34 -12.96
CA GLU A 47 -14.08 -7.93 -12.06
C GLU A 47 -15.13 -8.75 -12.85
N LEU A 48 -15.65 -8.20 -13.95
CA LEU A 48 -16.59 -8.91 -14.83
C LEU A 48 -15.98 -10.17 -15.47
N GLU A 49 -14.69 -10.13 -15.82
CA GLU A 49 -13.97 -11.31 -16.30
C GLU A 49 -13.77 -12.34 -15.18
N ALA A 50 -13.46 -11.89 -13.96
CA ALA A 50 -13.34 -12.76 -12.80
C ALA A 50 -14.66 -13.47 -12.47
N GLU A 51 -15.80 -12.78 -12.62
CA GLU A 51 -17.13 -13.37 -12.44
C GLU A 51 -17.44 -14.45 -13.48
N LYS A 52 -16.98 -14.27 -14.73
CA LYS A 52 -17.26 -15.19 -15.84
C LYS A 52 -16.30 -16.39 -15.89
N LEU A 53 -15.02 -16.15 -15.64
CA LEU A 53 -13.94 -17.11 -15.86
C LEU A 53 -13.30 -17.61 -14.56
N GLY A 54 -13.50 -16.88 -13.46
CA GLY A 54 -12.86 -17.12 -12.18
C GLY A 54 -11.50 -16.44 -12.03
N TRP A 55 -11.11 -16.19 -10.78
CA TRP A 55 -9.81 -15.59 -10.44
C TRP A 55 -8.61 -16.46 -10.83
N GLN A 56 -8.78 -17.78 -10.90
CA GLN A 56 -7.72 -18.68 -11.34
C GLN A 56 -7.35 -18.44 -12.81
N ALA A 57 -8.34 -18.26 -13.69
CA ALA A 57 -8.07 -17.97 -15.10
C ALA A 57 -7.34 -16.63 -15.29
N LEU A 58 -7.69 -15.62 -14.48
CA LEU A 58 -6.97 -14.34 -14.46
C LEU A 58 -5.55 -14.46 -13.90
N HIS A 59 -5.32 -15.36 -12.95
CA HIS A 59 -3.99 -15.67 -12.45
C HIS A 59 -3.14 -16.34 -13.54
N ASP A 60 -3.72 -17.28 -14.30
CA ASP A 60 -3.04 -17.92 -15.43
C ASP A 60 -2.70 -16.90 -16.53
N GLN A 61 -3.56 -15.92 -16.78
CA GLN A 61 -3.25 -14.78 -17.66
C GLN A 61 -2.07 -13.96 -17.12
N LEU A 62 -2.08 -13.63 -15.82
CA LEU A 62 -0.96 -12.93 -15.21
C LEU A 62 0.34 -13.74 -15.30
N GLN A 63 0.28 -15.06 -15.18
CA GLN A 63 1.45 -15.95 -15.29
C GLN A 63 2.10 -15.88 -16.68
N GLN A 64 1.31 -15.65 -17.74
CA GLN A 64 1.83 -15.47 -19.11
C GLN A 64 2.47 -14.10 -19.33
N ILE A 65 1.94 -13.07 -18.66
CA ILE A 65 2.35 -11.66 -18.84
C ILE A 65 3.52 -11.28 -17.91
N ASP A 66 3.42 -11.66 -16.64
CA ASP A 66 4.36 -11.35 -15.56
C ASP A 66 4.52 -12.56 -14.63
N PRO A 67 5.33 -13.57 -15.04
CA PRO A 67 5.59 -14.77 -14.24
C PRO A 67 6.09 -14.46 -12.83
N VAL A 68 6.84 -13.37 -12.67
CA VAL A 68 7.43 -12.97 -11.37
C VAL A 68 6.35 -12.45 -10.42
N SER A 69 5.45 -11.61 -10.90
CA SER A 69 4.31 -11.15 -10.08
C SER A 69 3.33 -12.28 -9.80
N ALA A 70 3.07 -13.17 -10.77
CA ALA A 70 2.17 -14.31 -10.60
C ALA A 70 2.65 -15.31 -9.54
N GLN A 71 3.97 -15.56 -9.43
CA GLN A 71 4.54 -16.36 -8.34
C GLN A 71 4.35 -15.73 -6.95
N ARG A 72 4.32 -14.39 -6.89
CA ARG A 72 4.21 -13.64 -5.61
C ARG A 72 2.78 -13.37 -5.18
N ILE A 73 1.85 -13.34 -6.12
CA ILE A 73 0.44 -13.03 -5.90
C ILE A 73 -0.34 -14.35 -5.89
N HIS A 74 -0.95 -14.67 -4.75
CA HIS A 74 -1.78 -15.85 -4.64
C HIS A 74 -3.08 -15.64 -5.44
N PRO A 75 -3.63 -16.67 -6.12
CA PRO A 75 -4.90 -16.56 -6.85
C PRO A 75 -6.08 -16.05 -6.00
N ASN A 76 -6.05 -16.33 -4.69
CA ASN A 76 -7.03 -15.88 -3.70
C ASN A 76 -6.83 -14.43 -3.20
N ASP A 77 -5.89 -13.67 -3.78
CA ASP A 77 -5.70 -12.24 -3.48
C ASP A 77 -6.23 -11.40 -4.68
N PRO A 78 -7.56 -11.23 -4.79
CA PRO A 78 -8.18 -10.57 -5.94
C PRO A 78 -7.74 -9.11 -6.05
N GLN A 79 -7.45 -8.46 -4.92
CA GLN A 79 -7.02 -7.06 -4.90
C GLN A 79 -5.64 -6.90 -5.56
N ARG A 80 -4.67 -7.75 -5.19
CA ARG A 80 -3.32 -7.69 -5.80
C ARG A 80 -3.31 -8.20 -7.23
N LEU A 81 -4.10 -9.23 -7.54
CA LEU A 81 -4.20 -9.76 -8.89
C LEU A 81 -4.82 -8.74 -9.85
N SER A 82 -5.95 -8.15 -9.46
CA SER A 82 -6.61 -7.09 -10.23
C SER A 82 -5.66 -5.92 -10.47
N ARG A 83 -4.92 -5.48 -9.44
CA ARG A 83 -3.95 -4.39 -9.60
C ARG A 83 -2.81 -4.74 -10.57
N ALA A 84 -2.30 -5.96 -10.56
CA ALA A 84 -1.21 -6.37 -11.47
C ALA A 84 -1.67 -6.37 -12.93
N LEU A 85 -2.88 -6.90 -13.19
CA LEU A 85 -3.50 -6.89 -14.52
C LEU A 85 -3.89 -5.49 -14.96
N GLU A 86 -4.45 -4.66 -14.07
CA GLU A 86 -4.79 -3.25 -14.33
C GLU A 86 -3.56 -2.47 -14.79
N VAL A 87 -2.43 -2.61 -14.07
CA VAL A 87 -1.17 -1.95 -14.44
C VAL A 87 -0.71 -2.34 -15.84
N TYR A 88 -0.78 -3.63 -16.17
CA TYR A 88 -0.41 -4.11 -17.50
C TYR A 88 -1.36 -3.59 -18.59
N ARG A 89 -2.68 -3.63 -18.36
CA ARG A 89 -3.69 -3.16 -19.33
C ARG A 89 -3.59 -1.66 -19.62
N ILE A 90 -3.22 -0.85 -18.63
CA ILE A 90 -3.03 0.60 -18.82
C ILE A 90 -1.71 0.90 -19.54
N SER A 91 -0.63 0.28 -19.09
CA SER A 91 0.73 0.70 -19.48
C SER A 91 1.35 -0.14 -20.60
N GLY A 92 0.80 -1.33 -20.89
CA GLY A 92 1.43 -2.35 -21.72
C GLY A 92 2.66 -3.01 -21.10
N LYS A 93 3.05 -2.60 -19.88
CA LYS A 93 4.26 -3.07 -19.18
C LYS A 93 3.88 -3.87 -17.94
N SER A 94 4.67 -4.91 -17.66
CA SER A 94 4.42 -5.75 -16.48
C SER A 94 4.64 -4.98 -15.18
N LEU A 95 3.98 -5.42 -14.10
CA LEU A 95 4.16 -4.82 -12.79
C LEU A 95 5.61 -4.99 -12.30
N THR A 96 6.25 -6.10 -12.62
CA THR A 96 7.66 -6.35 -12.33
C THR A 96 8.56 -5.36 -13.06
N GLU A 97 8.34 -5.11 -14.36
CA GLU A 97 9.13 -4.15 -15.15
C GLU A 97 9.04 -2.74 -14.56
N LEU A 98 7.83 -2.25 -14.26
CA LEU A 98 7.65 -0.91 -13.71
C LEU A 98 8.21 -0.77 -12.29
N LYS A 99 8.25 -1.86 -11.51
CA LYS A 99 8.87 -1.89 -10.17
C LYS A 99 10.40 -1.81 -10.20
N LEU A 100 11.05 -2.12 -11.33
CA LEU A 100 12.50 -1.94 -11.47
C LEU A 100 12.87 -0.46 -11.46
N THR A 101 12.00 0.39 -11.96
CA THR A 101 12.13 1.85 -11.83
C THR A 101 11.79 2.23 -10.39
N LYS A 102 12.81 2.47 -9.58
CA LYS A 102 12.63 2.99 -8.22
C LYS A 102 12.16 4.45 -8.29
N GLY A 103 11.29 4.82 -7.36
CA GLY A 103 10.97 6.23 -7.15
C GLY A 103 12.19 6.98 -6.60
N GLU A 104 12.15 8.30 -6.67
CA GLU A 104 13.20 9.12 -6.06
C GLU A 104 13.18 8.98 -4.54
N ALA A 105 14.35 8.71 -3.97
CA ALA A 105 14.53 8.73 -2.53
C ALA A 105 14.42 10.18 -2.02
N ILE A 106 13.93 10.35 -0.80
CA ILE A 106 13.76 11.69 -0.25
C ILE A 106 15.11 12.36 0.10
N PRO A 107 15.28 13.65 -0.20
CA PRO A 107 16.54 14.36 -0.03
C PRO A 107 16.74 14.84 1.42
N TYR A 108 16.41 13.99 2.41
CA TYR A 108 16.51 14.32 3.83
C TYR A 108 17.34 13.27 4.59
N ARG A 109 18.10 13.74 5.59
CA ARG A 109 18.67 12.85 6.59
C ARG A 109 17.56 12.44 7.56
N LEU A 110 17.38 11.14 7.72
CA LEU A 110 16.27 10.56 8.48
C LEU A 110 16.75 9.96 9.79
N LEU A 111 15.96 10.16 10.85
CA LEU A 111 16.06 9.42 12.10
C LEU A 111 14.75 8.62 12.26
N GLN A 112 14.83 7.30 12.17
CA GLN A 112 13.68 6.42 12.32
C GLN A 112 13.61 5.90 13.76
N VAL A 113 12.49 6.13 14.43
CA VAL A 113 12.25 5.67 15.80
C VAL A 113 10.96 4.86 15.80
N ALA A 114 11.02 3.64 16.34
CA ALA A 114 9.86 2.80 16.56
C ALA A 114 9.54 2.76 18.05
N ILE A 115 8.27 2.98 18.40
CA ILE A 115 7.76 2.85 19.76
C ILE A 115 6.79 1.68 19.77
N ALA A 116 7.13 0.65 20.54
CA ALA A 116 6.31 -0.54 20.72
C ALA A 116 6.28 -0.94 22.19
N ARG A 117 5.25 -1.72 22.59
CA ARG A 117 5.26 -2.43 23.87
C ARG A 117 6.19 -3.63 23.74
N GLU A 118 6.95 -3.93 24.78
CA GLU A 118 7.84 -5.09 24.81
C GLU A 118 7.02 -6.38 24.69
N GLU A 119 5.94 -6.47 25.46
CA GLU A 119 5.09 -7.66 25.53
C GLU A 119 3.82 -7.52 24.70
N ARG A 120 3.51 -8.57 23.91
CA ARG A 120 2.30 -8.60 23.07
C ARG A 120 1.02 -8.59 23.90
N THR A 121 1.05 -9.20 25.08
CA THR A 121 -0.07 -9.23 26.02
C THR A 121 -0.44 -7.83 26.50
N GLU A 122 0.55 -6.98 26.76
CA GLU A 122 0.32 -5.57 27.13
C GLU A 122 -0.27 -4.75 25.99
N LEU A 123 0.19 -5.00 24.76
CA LEU A 123 -0.38 -4.36 23.57
C LEU A 123 -1.85 -4.73 23.41
N HIS A 124 -2.21 -6.01 23.52
CA HIS A 124 -3.60 -6.46 23.43
C HIS A 124 -4.46 -5.82 24.53
N ARG A 125 -4.00 -5.87 25.79
CA ARG A 125 -4.69 -5.22 26.91
C ARG A 125 -4.93 -3.74 26.66
N GLY A 126 -3.94 -3.03 26.11
CA GLY A 126 -4.07 -1.62 25.77
C GLY A 126 -5.07 -1.36 24.63
N ILE A 127 -5.12 -2.23 23.63
CA ILE A 127 -6.09 -2.16 22.54
C ILE A 127 -7.50 -2.37 23.08
N ASP A 128 -7.72 -3.39 23.92
CA ASP A 128 -9.02 -3.73 24.50
C ASP A 128 -9.56 -2.60 25.38
N LEU A 129 -8.72 -2.06 26.27
CA LEU A 129 -9.10 -0.93 27.13
C LEU A 129 -9.48 0.31 26.32
N ARG A 130 -8.75 0.60 25.24
CA ARG A 130 -9.05 1.74 24.36
C ARG A 130 -10.33 1.52 23.57
N LEU A 131 -10.59 0.29 23.11
CA LEU A 131 -11.81 -0.04 22.40
C LEU A 131 -13.02 0.10 23.32
N GLY A 132 -12.94 -0.44 24.55
CA GLY A 132 -13.99 -0.32 25.56
C GLY A 132 -14.39 1.13 25.82
N LYS A 133 -13.40 2.00 26.09
CA LYS A 133 -13.65 3.45 26.29
C LYS A 133 -14.36 4.11 25.11
N ARG A 134 -13.98 3.75 23.87
CA ARG A 134 -14.60 4.34 22.66
C ARG A 134 -16.05 3.91 22.46
N VAL A 135 -16.37 2.67 22.83
CA VAL A 135 -17.75 2.15 22.75
C VAL A 135 -18.61 2.80 23.81
N GLU A 136 -18.11 2.93 25.04
CA GLU A 136 -18.82 3.56 26.16
C GLU A 136 -19.16 5.03 25.88
N THR A 137 -18.17 5.83 25.45
CA THR A 137 -18.38 7.25 25.09
C THR A 137 -19.37 7.45 23.93
N ARG A 138 -19.57 6.46 23.06
CA ARG A 138 -20.49 6.54 21.91
C ARG A 138 -21.91 6.04 22.23
N CYS A 139 -22.12 5.38 23.37
CA CYS A 139 -23.45 4.98 23.83
C CYS A 139 -24.13 6.03 24.72
N GLU A 140 -23.38 7.05 25.17
CA GLU A 140 -23.90 8.17 25.96
C GLU A 140 -24.33 9.39 25.12
N GLU A 141 -24.14 9.34 23.79
CA GLU A 141 -24.65 10.31 22.79
C GLU A 141 -25.82 9.71 21.98
#